data_AF-A0A1B8TCE0-F1
#
_entry.id   AF-A0A1B8TCE0-F1
#
_cell.length_a   1.000
_cell.length_b   1.000
_cell.length_c   1.000
_cell.angle_alpha   90.00
_cell.angle_beta   90.00
_cell.angle_gamma   90.00
#
_symmetry.space_group_name_H-M   'P 1'
#
loop_
_entity.id
_entity.type
_entity.pdbx_description
1 polymer ?
#
loop_
_entity_poly.entity_id
_entity_poly.type
_entity_poly.pdbx_seq_one_letter_code
_entity_poly.pdbx_strand_id
1 'polypeptide(L)' 'MAGIDDFVEEVRRDITRFQAAWHAKHKEDPERYPLELPADNEGLWFEFFMDFMTSGKETL' A
#
# COMPACT_ATOMS: atom_id res chain seq x y z
N MET A 1 19.70 13.02 13.46
CA MET A 1 18.39 13.58 13.07
C MET A 1 18.12 13.08 11.67
N ALA A 2 17.01 12.37 11.43
CA ALA A 2 16.59 12.03 10.08
C ALA A 2 16.03 13.28 9.41
N GLY A 3 16.52 13.59 8.21
CA GLY A 3 16.06 14.72 7.41
C GLY A 3 14.80 14.39 6.61
N ILE A 4 14.29 15.37 5.86
CA ILE A 4 13.17 15.14 4.95
C ILE A 4 13.52 14.10 3.87
N ASP A 5 14.79 14.03 3.45
CA ASP A 5 15.28 13.04 2.48
C ASP A 5 15.18 11.61 3.03
N ASP A 6 15.58 11.39 4.29
CA ASP A 6 15.45 10.08 4.94
C ASP A 6 13.97 9.67 5.03
N PHE A 7 13.09 10.57 5.44
CA PHE A 7 11.64 10.32 5.50
C PHE A 7 11.06 9.97 4.13
N VAL A 8 11.45 10.69 3.08
CA VAL A 8 11.00 10.43 1.71
C VAL A 8 11.46 9.03 1.25
N GLU A 9 12.69 8.64 1.57
CA GLU A 9 13.20 7.31 1.26
C GLU A 9 12.48 6.20 2.05
N GLU A 10 12.10 6.44 3.30
CA GLU A 10 11.28 5.52 4.10
C GLU A 10 9.90 5.31 3.45
N VAL A 11 9.20 6.40 3.11
CA VAL A 11 7.88 6.33 2.47
C VAL A 11 7.95 5.62 1.11
N ARG A 12 8.99 5.87 0.31
CA ARG A 12 9.21 5.17 -0.97
C ARG A 12 9.35 3.66 -0.80
N ARG A 13 10.07 3.23 0.24
CA ARG A 13 10.22 1.80 0.56
C ARG A 13 8.87 1.19 0.94
N ASP A 14 8.05 1.90 1.71
CA ASP A 14 6.73 1.40 2.10
C ASP A 14 5.76 1.32 0.91
N ILE A 15 5.78 2.29 0.00
CA ILE A 15 5.04 2.23 -1.27
C ILE A 15 5.48 1.00 -2.09
N THR A 16 6.79 0.74 -2.17
CA THR A 16 7.33 -0.42 -2.89
C THR A 16 6.88 -1.74 -2.27
N ARG A 17 6.85 -1.82 -0.93
CA ARG A 17 6.36 -2.99 -0.19
C ARG A 17 4.86 -3.21 -0.43
N PHE A 18 4.07 -2.14 -0.38
CA PHE A 18 2.65 -2.18 -0.67
C PHE A 18 2.39 -2.73 -2.08
N GLN A 19 3.08 -2.19 -3.09
CA GLN A 19 2.95 -2.67 -4.47
C GLN A 19 3.27 -4.17 -4.58
N ALA A 20 4.38 -4.62 -4.01
CA ALA A 20 4.77 -6.03 -4.04
C ALA A 20 3.74 -6.94 -3.35
N ALA A 21 3.25 -6.53 -2.17
CA ALA A 21 2.23 -7.26 -1.42
C ALA A 21 0.90 -7.32 -2.18
N TRP A 22 0.48 -6.20 -2.78
CA TRP A 22 -0.74 -6.13 -3.59
C TRP A 22 -0.66 -7.05 -4.81
N HIS A 23 0.46 -7.04 -5.53
CA HIS A 23 0.68 -7.98 -6.65
C HIS A 23 0.70 -9.44 -6.21
N ALA A 24 1.22 -9.75 -5.02
CA ALA A 24 1.18 -11.11 -4.49
C ALA A 24 -0.27 -11.54 -4.23
N LYS A 25 -1.04 -10.71 -3.52
CA LYS A 25 -2.46 -10.98 -3.23
C LYS A 25 -3.33 -11.02 -4.48
N HIS A 26 -3.04 -10.19 -5.49
CA HIS A 26 -3.70 -10.24 -6.80
C HIS A 26 -3.54 -11.60 -7.49
N LYS A 27 -2.39 -12.27 -7.35
CA LYS A 27 -2.20 -13.62 -7.91
C LYS A 27 -3.08 -14.66 -7.23
N GLU A 28 -3.46 -14.43 -5.98
CA GLU A 28 -4.29 -15.34 -5.17
C GLU A 28 -5.78 -15.05 -5.37
N ASP A 29 -6.16 -13.77 -5.40
CA ASP A 29 -7.54 -13.30 -5.53
C ASP A 29 -7.59 -12.00 -6.36
N PRO A 30 -7.65 -12.11 -7.71
CA PRO A 30 -7.64 -10.96 -8.61
C PRO A 30 -8.85 -10.03 -8.46
N GLU A 31 -10.01 -10.58 -8.08
CA GLU A 31 -11.25 -9.82 -7.92
C GLU A 31 -11.19 -8.92 -6.68
N ARG A 32 -10.61 -9.42 -5.59
CA ARG A 32 -10.44 -8.65 -4.35
C ARG A 32 -9.27 -7.66 -4.40
N TYR A 33 -8.23 -7.95 -5.17
CA TYR A 33 -7.04 -7.12 -5.28
C TYR A 33 -6.81 -6.68 -6.73
N PRO A 34 -7.67 -5.83 -7.30
CA PRO A 34 -7.54 -5.40 -8.69
C PRO A 34 -6.29 -4.55 -8.90
N LEU A 35 -5.69 -4.61 -10.10
CA LEU A 35 -4.55 -3.75 -10.46
C LEU A 35 -4.99 -2.41 -11.08
N GLU A 36 -6.28 -2.27 -11.35
CA GLU A 36 -6.89 -1.07 -11.93
C GLU A 36 -8.17 -0.78 -11.17
N LEU A 37 -8.38 0.49 -10.82
CA LEU A 37 -9.61 0.96 -10.19
C LEU A 37 -10.42 1.80 -11.18
N PRO A 38 -11.75 1.77 -11.11
CA PRO A 38 -12.59 2.73 -11.82
C PRO A 38 -12.14 4.17 -11.55
N ALA A 39 -12.18 5.02 -12.57
CA ALA A 39 -11.70 6.40 -12.49
C ALA A 39 -12.44 7.28 -11.45
N ASP A 40 -13.63 6.85 -11.02
CA ASP A 40 -14.46 7.54 -10.01
C ASP A 40 -14.00 7.24 -8.57
N ASN A 41 -13.04 6.32 -8.38
CA ASN A 41 -12.58 5.88 -7.07
C ASN A 41 -11.28 6.60 -6.63
N GLU A 42 -11.28 7.93 -6.75
CA GLU A 42 -10.18 8.76 -6.26
C GLU A 42 -9.95 8.51 -4.76
N GLY A 43 -8.70 8.31 -4.35
CA GLY A 43 -8.32 8.09 -2.95
C GLY A 43 -8.37 6.63 -2.48
N LEU A 44 -9.02 5.72 -3.20
CA LEU A 44 -9.15 4.33 -2.77
C LEU A 44 -7.79 3.59 -2.68
N TRP A 45 -6.85 3.91 -3.59
CA TRP A 45 -5.46 3.43 -3.48
C TRP A 45 -4.77 3.89 -2.20
N PHE A 46 -5.07 5.10 -1.73
CA PHE A 46 -4.52 5.62 -0.48
C PHE A 46 -5.14 4.92 0.72
N GLU A 47 -6.44 4.64 0.70
CA GLU A 47 -7.10 3.85 1.75
C GLU A 47 -6.50 2.44 1.86
N PHE A 48 -6.27 1.76 0.73
CA PHE A 48 -5.62 0.45 0.72
C PHE A 48 -4.18 0.49 1.23
N PHE A 49 -3.44 1.54 0.88
CA PHE A 49 -2.09 1.74 1.41
C PHE A 49 -2.11 1.95 2.92
N MET A 50 -3.03 2.78 3.44
CA MET A 50 -3.19 3.01 4.86
C MET A 50 -3.63 1.76 5.63
N ASP A 51 -4.55 0.98 5.06
CA ASP A 51 -4.91 -0.34 5.59
C ASP A 51 -3.67 -1.22 5.68
N PHE A 52 -2.92 -1.41 4.58
CA PHE A 52 -1.68 -2.20 4.57
C PHE A 52 -0.67 -1.76 5.66
N MET A 53 -0.50 -0.46 5.88
CA MET A 53 0.40 0.08 6.90
C MET A 53 -0.11 -0.11 8.33
N THR A 54 -1.42 -0.30 8.52
CA THR A 54 -2.07 -0.43 9.83
C THR A 54 -2.46 -1.87 10.19
N SER A 55 -2.69 -2.77 9.22
CA SER A 55 -3.03 -4.17 9.47
C SER A 55 -1.92 -4.95 10.19
N GLY A 56 -0.68 -4.44 10.21
CA GLY A 56 0.42 -4.98 11.02
C GLY A 56 0.37 -4.60 12.51
N LYS A 57 -0.57 -3.75 12.95
CA LYS A 57 -0.68 -3.26 14.34
C LYS A 57 -1.77 -3.94 15.18
N GLU A 58 -2.59 -4.84 14.62
CA GLU A 58 -3.64 -5.56 15.37
C GLU A 58 -3.13 -6.81 16.13
N THR A 59 -1.84 -6.90 16.40
CA THR A 59 -1.27 -7.94 17.28
C THR A 59 -0.23 -7.34 18.22
N LEU A 60 -0.68 -6.47 19.12
CA LEU A 60 0.04 -6.06 20.34
C LEU A 60 -0.93 -6.00 21.52
#